data_AF-A0A2N1TAP4-F1
#
_entry.id   AF-A0A2N1TAP4-F1
#
_cell.length_a   1.000
_cell.length_b   1.000
_cell.length_c   1.000
_cell.angle_alpha   90.00
_cell.angle_beta   90.00
_cell.angle_gamma   90.00
#
_symmetry.space_group_name_H-M   'P 1'
#
loop_
_entity.id
_entity.type
_entity.pdbx_description
1 polymer ?
#
loop_
_entity_poly.entity_id
_entity_poly.type
_entity_poly.pdbx_seq_one_letter_code
_entity_poly.pdbx_strand_id
1 'polypeptide(L)'
;MNIQLFTGAFLSLAGILLTGLGLLFIIAATGLQSRIIAGIALCAGGIPFLFIGVRLFLRGLALTPGGIRAAILRLARLGNGELTSDVIIANLGDSATVRFQIEQMVVSGLAEKRTEGARELYIFSDFQAGLRVKQCPYCGNDYPVREDIESCPSCGGDLKMKNHRSGGDDNFSMDS
;
A
#
# COMPACT_ATOMS: atom_id res chain seq x y z
N MET A 1 -12.05 18.55 10.04
CA MET A 1 -11.39 17.24 9.89
C MET A 1 -11.29 16.47 11.20
N ASN A 2 -11.03 17.11 12.34
CA ASN A 2 -10.93 16.42 13.64
C ASN A 2 -12.24 15.80 14.16
N ILE A 3 -13.40 16.40 13.84
CA ILE A 3 -14.70 15.96 14.39
C ILE A 3 -15.07 14.53 13.99
N GLN A 4 -14.79 14.11 12.75
CA GLN A 4 -15.09 12.75 12.26
C GLN A 4 -14.22 11.68 12.93
N LEU A 5 -12.96 12.03 13.25
CA LEU A 5 -12.03 11.16 13.94
C LEU A 5 -12.44 10.97 15.41
N PHE A 6 -12.80 12.06 16.09
CA PHE A 6 -13.30 12.01 17.46
C PHE A 6 -14.66 11.31 17.58
N THR A 7 -15.60 11.56 16.66
CA THR A 7 -16.90 10.86 16.66
C THR A 7 -16.73 9.38 16.35
N GLY A 8 -15.86 9.01 15.40
CA GLY A 8 -15.55 7.60 15.11
C GLY A 8 -14.91 6.87 16.30
N ALA A 9 -13.95 7.51 16.98
CA ALA A 9 -13.32 6.95 18.18
C ALA A 9 -14.30 6.82 19.36
N PHE A 10 -15.18 7.79 19.55
CA PHE A 10 -16.20 7.70 20.60
C PHE A 10 -17.23 6.61 20.31
N LEU A 11 -17.67 6.49 19.06
CA LEU A 11 -18.59 5.43 18.63
C LEU A 11 -17.99 4.03 18.80
N SER A 12 -16.70 3.85 18.46
CA SER A 12 -16.04 2.55 18.60
C SER A 12 -15.88 2.17 20.08
N LEU A 13 -15.53 3.14 20.94
CA LEU A 13 -15.39 2.92 22.38
C LEU A 13 -16.72 2.58 23.04
N ALA A 14 -17.79 3.28 22.67
CA ALA A 14 -19.15 2.98 23.09
C ALA A 14 -19.59 1.59 22.60
N GLY A 15 -19.28 1.23 21.35
CA GLY A 15 -19.56 -0.09 20.77
C GLY A 15 -18.84 -1.23 21.51
N ILE A 16 -17.55 -1.06 21.85
CA ILE A 16 -16.77 -2.05 22.62
C ILE A 16 -17.39 -2.24 24.00
N LEU A 17 -17.73 -1.15 24.71
CA LEU A 17 -18.39 -1.21 26.01
C LEU A 17 -19.72 -1.95 25.94
N LEU A 18 -20.58 -1.60 24.98
CA LEU A 18 -21.92 -2.21 24.83
C LEU A 18 -21.82 -3.71 24.51
N THR A 19 -20.93 -4.07 23.59
CA THR A 19 -20.73 -5.47 23.17
C THR A 19 -20.12 -6.30 24.30
N GLY A 20 -19.15 -5.74 25.03
CA GLY A 20 -18.56 -6.36 26.20
C GLY A 20 -19.57 -6.60 27.32
N LEU A 21 -20.45 -5.62 27.59
CA LEU A 21 -21.52 -5.76 28.58
C LEU A 21 -22.54 -6.84 28.16
N GLY A 22 -22.89 -6.89 26.87
CA GLY A 22 -23.78 -7.92 26.32
C GLY A 22 -23.21 -9.33 26.47
N LEU A 23 -21.92 -9.50 26.16
CA LEU A 23 -21.21 -10.77 26.32
C LEU A 23 -21.15 -11.21 27.79
N LEU A 24 -20.89 -10.26 28.70
CA LEU A 24 -20.88 -10.52 30.14
C LEU A 24 -22.27 -10.98 30.62
N PHE A 25 -23.34 -10.35 30.13
CA PHE A 25 -24.73 -10.76 30.41
C PHE A 25 -25.05 -12.17 29.92
N ILE A 26 -24.55 -12.56 28.74
CA ILE A 26 -24.72 -13.91 28.18
C ILE A 26 -23.96 -14.93 29.04
N ILE A 27 -22.72 -14.64 29.44
CA ILE A 27 -21.91 -15.55 30.27
C ILE A 27 -22.51 -15.69 31.69
N ALA A 28 -23.04 -14.60 32.25
CA ALA A 28 -23.68 -14.59 33.56
C ALA A 28 -25.14 -15.09 33.56
N ALA A 29 -25.65 -15.57 32.43
CA ALA A 29 -27.01 -16.08 32.28
C ALA A 29 -27.14 -17.52 32.78
N THR A 30 -26.80 -17.78 34.05
CA THR A 30 -27.09 -19.07 34.68
C THR A 30 -28.56 -19.12 35.11
N GLY A 31 -29.41 -19.73 34.28
CA GLY A 31 -30.78 -20.13 34.64
C GLY A 31 -31.89 -19.09 34.48
N LEU A 32 -31.59 -17.86 34.03
CA LEU A 32 -32.57 -16.79 33.81
C LEU A 32 -32.67 -16.44 32.33
N GLN A 33 -33.75 -16.88 31.66
CA GLN A 33 -34.02 -16.56 30.24
C GLN A 33 -34.02 -15.04 29.96
N SER A 34 -34.47 -14.22 30.91
CA SER A 34 -34.49 -12.75 30.77
C SER A 34 -33.10 -12.15 30.56
N ARG A 35 -32.05 -12.74 31.13
CA ARG A 35 -30.65 -12.27 30.96
C ARG A 35 -30.08 -12.61 29.59
N ILE A 36 -30.50 -13.73 29.01
CA ILE A 36 -30.10 -14.13 27.64
C ILE A 36 -30.67 -13.14 26.63
N ILE A 37 -31.97 -12.80 26.76
CA ILE A 37 -32.64 -11.85 25.86
C ILE A 37 -31.98 -10.46 25.97
N ALA A 38 -31.69 -9.98 27.18
CA ALA A 38 -30.99 -8.73 27.40
C ALA A 38 -29.57 -8.72 26.79
N GLY A 39 -28.81 -9.80 26.97
CA GLY A 39 -27.47 -9.94 26.40
C GLY A 39 -27.48 -9.95 24.87
N ILE A 40 -28.43 -10.65 24.24
CA ILE A 40 -28.60 -10.66 22.79
C ILE A 40 -28.98 -9.26 22.28
N ALA A 41 -29.90 -8.55 22.94
CA ALA A 41 -30.29 -7.20 22.55
C ALA A 41 -29.11 -6.21 22.62
N LEU A 42 -28.28 -6.31 23.67
CA LEU A 42 -27.07 -5.51 23.84
C LEU A 42 -26.02 -5.81 22.76
N CYS A 43 -25.79 -7.08 22.43
CA CYS A 43 -24.90 -7.47 21.34
C CYS A 43 -25.42 -7.00 19.98
N ALA A 44 -26.72 -7.14 19.73
CA ALA A 44 -27.36 -6.70 18.49
C ALA A 44 -27.26 -5.18 18.29
N GLY A 45 -27.26 -4.39 19.37
CA GLY A 45 -26.99 -2.96 19.32
C GLY A 45 -25.49 -2.61 19.21
N GLY A 46 -24.63 -3.33 19.94
CA GLY A 46 -23.19 -3.03 20.03
C GLY A 46 -22.41 -3.35 18.75
N ILE A 47 -22.66 -4.50 18.13
CA ILE A 47 -21.97 -4.95 16.91
C ILE A 47 -22.08 -3.95 15.76
N PRO A 48 -23.27 -3.46 15.35
CA PRO A 48 -23.38 -2.51 14.25
C PRO A 48 -22.74 -1.16 14.59
N PHE A 49 -22.85 -0.69 15.83
CA PHE A 49 -22.19 0.53 16.29
C PHE A 49 -20.66 0.42 16.19
N LEU A 50 -20.09 -0.71 16.61
CA LEU A 50 -18.67 -0.98 16.52
C LEU A 50 -18.23 -1.03 15.04
N PHE A 51 -18.99 -1.73 14.19
CA PHE A 51 -18.69 -1.84 12.76
C PHE A 51 -18.70 -0.48 12.05
N ILE A 52 -19.74 0.33 12.30
CA ILE A 52 -19.85 1.70 11.73
C ILE A 52 -18.75 2.60 12.27
N GLY A 53 -18.49 2.57 13.59
CA GLY A 53 -17.45 3.36 14.24
C GLY A 53 -16.06 3.06 13.68
N VAL A 54 -15.69 1.78 13.57
CA VAL A 54 -14.41 1.34 12.97
C VAL A 54 -14.31 1.77 11.52
N ARG A 55 -15.37 1.58 10.72
CA ARG A 55 -15.36 1.99 9.32
C ARG A 55 -15.20 3.50 9.14
N LEU A 56 -15.87 4.30 9.97
CA LEU A 56 -15.76 5.76 9.96
C LEU A 56 -14.35 6.19 10.39
N PHE A 57 -13.81 5.56 11.42
CA PHE A 57 -12.46 5.81 11.92
C PHE A 57 -11.39 5.49 10.88
N LEU A 58 -11.49 4.33 10.21
CA LEU A 58 -10.57 3.95 9.12
C LEU A 58 -10.67 4.91 7.92
N ARG A 59 -11.88 5.38 7.58
CA ARG A 59 -12.06 6.43 6.57
C ARG A 59 -11.43 7.76 6.99
N GLY A 60 -11.52 8.12 8.27
CA GLY A 60 -10.84 9.29 8.82
C GLY A 60 -9.32 9.16 8.78
N LEU A 61 -8.79 7.96 9.06
CA LEU A 61 -7.36 7.67 8.95
C LEU A 61 -6.84 7.72 7.52
N ALA A 62 -7.66 7.35 6.52
CA ALA A 62 -7.27 7.46 5.11
C ALA A 62 -6.98 8.91 4.68
N LEU A 63 -7.56 9.89 5.39
CA LEU A 63 -7.33 11.33 5.17
C LEU A 63 -6.18 11.89 6.02
N THR A 64 -5.52 11.06 6.84
CA THR A 64 -4.33 11.48 7.58
C THR A 64 -3.09 11.43 6.70
N PRO A 65 -2.05 12.24 6.98
CA PRO A 65 -0.80 12.23 6.21
C PRO A 65 -0.15 10.84 6.13
N GLY A 66 -0.26 10.03 7.19
CA GLY A 66 0.22 8.65 7.18
C GLY A 66 -0.58 7.72 6.26
N GLY A 67 -1.91 7.90 6.18
CA GLY A 67 -2.78 7.15 5.28
C GLY A 67 -2.50 7.46 3.81
N ILE A 68 -2.32 8.75 3.49
CA ILE A 68 -1.95 9.22 2.14
C ILE A 68 -0.62 8.59 1.71
N ARG A 69 0.40 8.65 2.57
CA ARG A 69 1.71 8.05 2.28
C ARG A 69 1.61 6.54 2.03
N ALA A 70 0.87 5.81 2.86
CA ALA A 70 0.67 4.38 2.66
C ALA A 70 -0.08 4.07 1.35
N ALA A 71 -1.04 4.90 0.97
CA ALA A 71 -1.77 4.78 -0.29
C ALA A 71 -0.86 5.03 -1.51
N ILE A 72 -0.01 6.06 -1.46
CA ILE A 72 0.98 6.34 -2.53
C ILE A 72 1.94 5.15 -2.68
N LEU A 73 2.49 4.63 -1.58
CA LEU A 73 3.39 3.47 -1.62
C LEU A 73 2.68 2.21 -2.17
N ARG A 74 1.40 2.03 -1.85
CA ARG A 74 0.60 0.93 -2.41
C ARG A 74 0.39 1.09 -3.92
N LEU A 75 0.12 2.31 -4.39
CA LEU A 75 0.04 2.59 -5.82
C LEU A 75 1.40 2.39 -6.51
N ALA A 76 2.50 2.79 -5.87
CA ALA A 76 3.84 2.58 -6.40
C ALA A 76 4.13 1.08 -6.59
N ARG A 77 3.73 0.23 -5.64
CA ARG A 77 3.84 -1.24 -5.77
C ARG A 77 3.03 -1.80 -6.92
N LEU A 78 1.82 -1.26 -7.17
CA LEU A 78 0.98 -1.69 -8.28
C LEU A 78 1.52 -1.22 -9.64
N GLY A 79 2.16 -0.05 -9.67
CA GLY A 79 2.79 0.55 -10.85
C GLY A 79 4.26 0.18 -11.06
N ASN A 80 4.76 -0.90 -10.44
CA ASN A 80 6.17 -1.34 -10.54
C ASN A 80 7.21 -0.24 -10.21
N GLY A 81 6.88 0.66 -9.29
CA GLY A 81 7.75 1.77 -8.90
C GLY A 81 7.62 3.02 -9.75
N GLU A 82 6.73 3.07 -10.75
CA GLU A 82 6.50 4.25 -11.56
C GLU A 82 5.08 4.80 -11.37
N LEU A 83 4.98 6.10 -11.09
CA LEU A 83 3.72 6.77 -10.83
C LEU A 83 3.66 8.10 -11.56
N THR A 84 2.66 8.28 -12.42
CA THR A 84 2.38 9.59 -13.01
C THR A 84 1.53 10.44 -12.06
N SER A 85 1.70 11.75 -12.14
CA SER A 85 0.83 12.72 -11.45
C SER A 85 -0.66 12.46 -11.73
N ASP A 86 -1.02 12.12 -12.96
CA ASP A 86 -2.39 11.79 -13.36
C ASP A 86 -2.96 10.58 -12.59
N VAL A 87 -2.17 9.52 -12.41
CA VAL A 87 -2.60 8.31 -11.67
C VAL A 87 -2.80 8.62 -10.18
N ILE A 88 -1.93 9.46 -9.63
CA ILE A 88 -2.05 9.92 -8.24
C ILE A 88 -3.35 10.72 -8.07
N ILE A 89 -3.60 11.70 -8.95
CA ILE A 89 -4.80 12.53 -8.91
C ILE A 89 -6.06 11.67 -9.10
N ALA A 90 -6.04 10.72 -10.03
CA ALA A 90 -7.17 9.83 -10.30
C ALA A 90 -7.55 8.94 -9.10
N ASN A 91 -6.57 8.52 -8.28
CA ASN A 91 -6.80 7.59 -7.17
C ASN A 91 -6.96 8.28 -5.81
N LEU A 92 -6.19 9.34 -5.54
CA LEU A 92 -6.17 10.04 -4.24
C LEU A 92 -6.86 11.41 -4.30
N GLY A 93 -7.19 11.91 -5.49
CA GLY A 93 -7.73 13.25 -5.70
C GLY A 93 -6.64 14.33 -5.71
N ASP A 94 -6.98 15.49 -6.28
CA ASP A 94 -6.15 16.68 -6.24
C ASP A 94 -6.36 17.43 -4.92
N SER A 95 -5.56 17.09 -3.91
CA SER A 95 -5.56 17.79 -2.62
C SER A 95 -4.17 18.32 -2.31
N ALA A 96 -4.11 19.52 -1.72
CA ALA A 96 -2.84 20.13 -1.28
C ALA A 96 -2.05 19.22 -0.33
N THR A 97 -2.75 18.43 0.48
CA THR A 97 -2.15 17.42 1.38
C THR A 97 -1.45 16.29 0.63
N VAL A 98 -2.01 15.83 -0.50
CA VAL A 98 -1.40 14.77 -1.32
C VAL A 98 -0.13 15.30 -1.99
N ARG A 99 -0.20 16.49 -2.60
CA ARG A 99 0.96 17.15 -3.21
C ARG A 99 2.10 17.34 -2.22
N PHE A 100 1.78 17.87 -1.03
CA PHE A 100 2.77 18.05 0.04
C PHE A 100 3.41 16.72 0.49
N GLN A 101 2.63 15.65 0.61
CA GLN A 101 3.18 14.34 0.98
C GLN A 101 4.12 13.77 -0.10
N ILE A 102 3.78 13.94 -1.39
CA ILE A 102 4.64 13.49 -2.49
C ILE A 102 5.95 14.29 -2.52
N GLU A 103 5.87 15.61 -2.41
CA GLU A 103 7.05 16.47 -2.32
C GLU A 103 7.92 16.09 -1.11
N GLN A 104 7.31 15.83 0.04
CA GLN A 104 8.01 15.35 1.23
C GLN A 104 8.70 13.99 0.97
N MET A 105 8.07 13.09 0.22
CA MET A 105 8.68 11.80 -0.17
C MET A 105 9.89 12.00 -1.08
N VAL A 106 9.82 12.96 -2.02
CA VAL A 106 10.94 13.33 -2.88
C VAL A 106 12.10 13.90 -2.05
N VAL A 107 11.82 14.84 -1.15
CA VAL A 107 12.83 15.44 -0.26
C VAL A 107 13.48 14.38 0.65
N SER A 108 12.70 13.38 1.09
CA SER A 108 13.22 12.29 1.92
C SER A 108 14.02 11.23 1.15
N GLY A 109 14.11 11.33 -0.18
CA GLY A 109 14.82 10.38 -1.04
C GLY A 109 14.09 9.06 -1.28
N LEU A 110 12.80 8.98 -0.93
CA LEU A 110 11.96 7.78 -1.17
C LEU A 110 11.38 7.75 -2.58
N ALA A 111 11.34 8.90 -3.24
CA ALA A 111 10.87 9.07 -4.60
C ALA A 111 11.81 10.00 -5.36
N GLU A 112 11.99 9.76 -6.65
CA GLU A 112 12.70 10.66 -7.55
C GLU A 112 11.68 11.27 -8.52
N LYS A 113 11.72 12.60 -8.68
CA LYS A 113 10.87 13.29 -9.64
C LYS A 113 11.60 13.38 -10.98
N ARG A 114 11.09 12.69 -12.01
CA ARG A 114 11.51 12.86 -13.40
C ARG A 114 10.42 13.60 -14.18
N THR A 115 10.84 14.43 -15.12
CA THR A 115 9.92 15.05 -16.07
C THR A 115 10.23 14.47 -17.45
N GLU A 116 9.36 13.58 -17.93
CA GLU A 116 9.44 13.05 -19.28
C GLU A 116 8.42 13.79 -20.15
N GLY A 117 8.92 14.69 -21.00
CA GLY A 117 8.11 15.54 -21.85
C GLY A 117 7.21 16.50 -21.05
N ALA A 118 5.89 16.33 -21.18
CA ALA A 118 4.88 17.18 -20.54
C ALA A 118 4.25 16.58 -19.27
N ARG A 119 4.74 15.43 -18.80
CA ARG A 119 4.17 14.72 -17.63
C ARG A 119 5.20 14.61 -16.51
N GLU A 120 4.73 14.84 -15.28
CA GLU A 120 5.52 14.57 -14.08
C GLU A 120 5.42 13.09 -13.71
N LEU A 121 6.58 12.43 -13.65
CA LEU A 121 6.75 11.03 -13.25
C LEU A 121 7.47 10.97 -11.90
N TYR A 122 6.96 10.14 -11.00
CA TYR A 122 7.52 9.87 -9.69
C TYR A 122 8.00 8.42 -9.66
N ILE A 123 9.31 8.25 -9.52
CA ILE A 123 9.97 6.94 -9.52
C ILE A 123 10.32 6.54 -8.10
N PHE A 124 9.83 5.38 -7.66
CA PHE A 124 10.10 4.76 -6.38
C PHE A 124 11.03 3.57 -6.59
N SER A 125 12.33 3.82 -6.45
CA SER A 125 13.40 2.83 -6.69
C SER A 125 13.29 1.57 -5.84
N ASP A 126 12.70 1.66 -4.64
CA ASP A 126 12.47 0.52 -3.76
C ASP A 126 11.41 -0.47 -4.30
N PHE A 127 10.51 -0.02 -5.18
CA PHE A 127 9.44 -0.85 -5.76
C PHE A 127 9.67 -1.17 -7.23
N GLN A 128 10.71 -0.64 -7.85
CA GLN A 128 11.15 -1.13 -9.14
C GLN A 128 11.58 -2.59 -8.97
N ALA A 129 10.79 -3.49 -9.56
CA ALA A 129 11.18 -4.88 -9.68
C ALA A 129 12.42 -4.90 -10.57
N GLY A 130 13.61 -4.86 -9.95
CA GLY A 130 14.85 -4.97 -10.67
C GLY A 130 14.80 -6.26 -11.47
N LEU A 131 14.84 -6.17 -12.80
CA LEU A 131 15.09 -7.33 -13.62
C LEU A 131 16.43 -7.89 -13.14
N ARG A 132 16.38 -9.04 -12.46
CA ARG A 132 17.58 -9.79 -12.19
C ARG A 132 18.03 -10.32 -13.54
N VAL A 133 19.23 -9.93 -13.95
CA VAL A 133 19.84 -10.37 -15.20
C VAL A 133 21.08 -11.18 -14.81
N LYS A 134 21.25 -12.34 -15.44
CA LYS A 134 22.47 -13.14 -15.32
C LYS A 134 23.49 -12.56 -16.30
N GLN A 135 24.56 -11.93 -15.81
CA GLN A 135 25.61 -11.38 -16.68
C GLN A 135 26.81 -12.35 -16.70
N CYS A 136 27.29 -12.77 -17.89
CA CYS A 136 28.57 -13.51 -17.99
C CYS A 136 29.71 -12.52 -17.69
N PRO A 137 30.55 -12.77 -16.67
CA PRO A 137 31.68 -11.89 -16.35
C PRO A 137 32.79 -11.91 -17.42
N TYR A 138 32.77 -12.89 -18.34
CA TYR A 138 33.78 -13.07 -19.37
C TYR A 138 33.42 -12.40 -20.70
N CYS A 139 32.18 -12.56 -21.19
CA CYS A 139 31.74 -11.96 -22.46
C CYS A 139 30.81 -10.75 -22.29
N GLY A 140 30.32 -10.48 -21.08
CA GLY A 140 29.43 -9.35 -20.81
C GLY A 140 27.98 -9.54 -21.26
N ASN A 141 27.63 -10.68 -21.86
CA ASN A 141 26.25 -10.95 -22.27
C ASN A 141 25.31 -11.07 -21.08
N ASP A 142 24.11 -10.54 -21.29
CA ASP A 142 23.01 -10.46 -20.35
C ASP A 142 21.93 -11.49 -20.70
N TYR A 143 21.59 -12.36 -19.75
CA TYR A 143 20.60 -13.44 -19.92
C TYR A 143 19.43 -13.27 -18.94
N PRO A 144 18.18 -13.50 -19.37
CA PRO A 144 17.02 -13.44 -18.50
C PRO A 144 17.06 -14.57 -17.46
N VAL A 145 16.76 -14.25 -16.19
CA VAL A 145 16.81 -15.22 -15.07
C VAL A 145 15.84 -16.41 -15.21
N ARG A 146 14.90 -16.37 -16.17
CA ARG A 146 13.96 -17.47 -16.45
C ARG A 146 14.60 -18.69 -17.11
N GLU A 147 15.78 -18.55 -17.70
CA GLU A 147 16.45 -19.67 -18.34
C GLU A 147 17.29 -20.42 -17.28
N ASP A 148 17.04 -21.74 -17.15
CA ASP A 148 17.83 -22.71 -16.35
C ASP A 148 19.25 -22.92 -16.91
N ILE A 149 19.83 -21.85 -17.44
CA ILE A 149 21.17 -21.78 -17.98
C ILE A 149 22.08 -21.38 -16.81
N GLU A 150 22.88 -22.35 -16.36
CA GLU A 150 23.91 -22.15 -15.32
C GLU A 150 25.23 -21.67 -15.95
N SER A 151 25.48 -22.06 -17.20
CA SER A 151 26.69 -21.76 -17.97
C SER A 151 26.37 -20.92 -19.21
N CYS A 152 27.10 -19.83 -19.45
CA CYS A 152 26.87 -19.00 -20.62
C CYS A 152 27.10 -19.78 -21.94
N PRO A 153 26.14 -19.79 -22.87
CA PRO A 153 26.26 -20.51 -24.15
C PRO A 153 27.29 -19.89 -25.11
N SER A 154 27.68 -18.63 -24.90
CA SER A 154 28.68 -17.95 -25.75
C SER A 154 30.11 -18.07 -25.21
N CYS A 155 30.30 -18.00 -23.88
CA CYS A 155 31.61 -17.92 -23.24
C CYS A 155 31.97 -19.21 -22.47
N GLY A 156 31.00 -20.08 -22.18
CA GLY A 156 31.17 -21.27 -21.32
C GLY A 156 31.37 -20.94 -19.83
N GLY A 157 31.38 -19.66 -19.44
CA GLY A 157 31.62 -19.22 -18.08
C GLY A 157 30.36 -19.21 -17.20
N ASP A 158 30.58 -19.35 -15.88
CA ASP A 158 29.51 -19.29 -14.89
C ASP A 158 28.85 -17.92 -14.86
N LEU A 159 27.53 -17.92 -14.97
CA LEU A 159 26.73 -16.70 -14.93
C LEU A 159 26.64 -16.17 -13.50
N LYS A 160 26.98 -14.89 -13.30
CA LYS A 160 26.78 -14.22 -12.00
C LYS A 160 25.52 -13.37 -12.05
N MET A 161 24.72 -13.46 -11.00
CA MET A 161 23.52 -12.63 -10.83
C MET A 161 23.93 -11.17 -10.63
N LYS A 162 23.40 -10.28 -11.46
CA LYS A 162 23.53 -8.84 -11.29
C LYS A 162 22.13 -8.22 -11.31
N ASN A 163 21.86 -7.33 -10.36
CA ASN A 163 20.59 -6.61 -10.32
C ASN A 163 20.68 -5.44 -11.31
N HIS A 164 19.96 -5.52 -12.42
CA HIS A 164 19.78 -4.36 -13.28
C HIS A 164 18.57 -3.58 -12.76
N ARG A 165 18.80 -2.33 -12.35
CA ARG A 165 17.72 -1.38 -12.07
C ARG A 165 17.27 -0.83 -13.42
N SER A 166 16.03 -1.06 -13.84
CA SER A 166 15.42 -0.35 -14.97
C SER A 166 15.14 1.08 -14.54
N GLY A 167 16.20 1.88 -14.46
CA GLY A 167 16.08 3.34 -14.51
C GLY A 167 16.15 3.70 -15.99
N GLY A 168 15.01 4.08 -16.55
CA GLY A 168 14.79 4.18 -17.99
C GLY A 168 15.92 4.85 -18.77
N ASP A 169 16.41 4.13 -19.78
CA ASP A 169 16.86 4.65 -21.07
C ASP A 169 17.05 3.48 -22.05
N ASP A 170 15.95 2.84 -22.47
CA ASP A 170 15.99 1.70 -23.37
C ASP A 170 15.26 2.11 -24.66
N ASN A 171 15.92 2.97 -25.42
CA ASN A 171 15.54 3.25 -26.80
C ASN A 171 15.76 1.94 -27.58
N PHE A 172 14.73 1.09 -27.66
CA PHE A 172 14.74 -0.08 -28.53
C PHE A 172 14.69 0.39 -29.99
N SER A 173 15.87 0.73 -30.53
CA SER A 173 16.08 0.88 -31.96
C SER A 173 15.91 -0.50 -32.60
N MET A 174 14.69 -0.80 -33.03
CA MET A 174 14.39 -1.88 -33.96
C MET A 174 14.63 -1.40 -35.41
N ASP A 175 15.88 -1.10 -35.72
CA ASP A 175 16.40 -0.97 -37.09
C ASP A 175 17.76 -1.69 -37.04
N SER A 176 18.09 -2.73 -37.81
CA SER A 176 17.76 -3.07 -39.20
C SER A 176 18.19 -4.51 -39.48
#